data_AF-X0RW45-F1
#
_entry.id   AF-X0RW45-F1
#
_cell.length_a   1.000
_cell.length_b   1.000
_cell.length_c   1.000
_cell.angle_alpha   90.00
_cell.angle_beta   90.00
_cell.angle_gamma   90.00
#
_symmetry.space_group_name_H-M   'P 1'
#
loop_
_entity.id
_entity.type
_entity.pdbx_description
1 polymer ?
#
loop_
_entity_poly.entity_id
_entity_poly.type
_entity_poly.pdbx_seq_one_letter_code
_entity_poly.pdbx_strand_id
1 'polypeptide(L)'
;MMMEANHFDVIVMRHPLGGSLQWAADVASIPVINGGDGENEHPTQSLLDIFTLYLLSDENLDGISIGFGGDLSHGRTIRSLSLALSCFKDITIRWAAEDFLGMPEDLVELLKSRGVSVIREKSVEDVMSRVQFYYMTRPQLERMGGITQKDVMEMMKKYRIDLKKVKESNVKLMHPLPVNSEIAEIDYEVYFDKSQAFFQQAENGVFLRKALLYEMLKGVESVQFSGKLNPLLEYGNNRLKRIIKENAKEGRKFIDNITNGTVVDHLLPGTEQKIVAELDLMNRGSSSIPAHLPKSGKSFLKTDLPELNE
;
A
#
# COMPACT_ATOMS: atom_id res chain seq x y z
N MET A 1 17.80 -8.72 15.36
CA MET A 1 16.89 -8.03 16.30
C MET A 1 17.43 -6.63 16.54
N MET A 2 17.18 -5.71 15.62
CA MET A 2 17.63 -4.30 15.72
C MET A 2 16.46 -3.36 16.04
N MET A 3 15.21 -3.83 15.90
CA MET A 3 14.01 -3.03 16.17
C MET A 3 13.63 -2.97 17.65
N GLU A 4 13.96 -4.00 18.44
CA GLU A 4 13.74 -3.99 19.90
C GLU A 4 14.63 -2.98 20.64
N ALA A 5 15.75 -2.56 20.04
CA ALA A 5 16.69 -1.63 20.65
C ALA A 5 16.26 -0.15 20.58
N ASN A 6 15.22 0.19 19.80
CA ASN A 6 14.85 1.58 19.49
C ASN A 6 13.56 2.09 20.17
N HIS A 7 12.97 1.34 21.11
CA HIS A 7 11.83 1.80 21.94
C HIS A 7 10.66 2.45 21.18
N PHE A 8 10.20 1.85 20.07
CA PHE A 8 8.97 2.30 19.39
C PHE A 8 7.75 1.54 19.91
N ASP A 9 6.58 2.19 19.95
CA ASP A 9 5.31 1.56 20.37
C ASP A 9 4.51 0.97 19.18
N VAL A 10 4.76 1.45 17.96
CA VAL A 10 4.11 1.00 16.72
C VAL A 10 5.01 1.22 15.52
N ILE A 11 4.96 0.31 14.55
CA ILE A 11 5.67 0.44 13.27
C ILE A 11 4.66 0.72 12.16
N VAL A 12 4.86 1.79 11.40
CA VAL A 12 4.18 1.97 10.10
C VAL A 12 5.20 1.72 9.02
N MET A 13 4.98 0.67 8.21
CA MET A 13 5.96 0.25 7.21
C MET A 13 5.38 0.37 5.79
N ARG A 14 6.21 0.81 4.85
CA ARG A 14 5.94 0.75 3.41
C ARG A 14 7.20 0.25 2.72
N HIS A 15 7.09 -0.82 1.96
CA HIS A 15 8.29 -1.47 1.39
C HIS A 15 7.98 -2.10 0.02
N PRO A 16 8.87 -1.98 -0.98
CA PRO A 16 8.60 -2.44 -2.35
C PRO A 16 8.57 -3.97 -2.52
N LEU A 17 9.17 -4.72 -1.60
CA LEU A 17 9.15 -6.19 -1.66
C LEU A 17 7.84 -6.73 -1.05
N GLY A 18 7.07 -7.49 -1.82
CA GLY A 18 5.87 -8.18 -1.33
C GLY A 18 6.21 -9.15 -0.18
N GLY A 19 5.37 -9.17 0.86
CA GLY A 19 5.54 -10.04 2.03
C GLY A 19 6.56 -9.54 3.06
N SER A 20 7.25 -8.44 2.79
CA SER A 20 8.16 -7.79 3.75
C SER A 20 7.46 -7.36 5.03
N LEU A 21 6.21 -6.93 4.94
CA LEU A 21 5.44 -6.50 6.10
C LEU A 21 4.93 -7.66 6.95
N GLN A 22 4.58 -8.78 6.33
CA GLN A 22 4.31 -10.00 7.10
C GLN A 22 5.57 -10.44 7.85
N TRP A 23 6.74 -10.37 7.21
CA TRP A 23 7.99 -10.71 7.88
C TRP A 23 8.28 -9.76 9.05
N ALA A 24 8.07 -8.46 8.89
CA ALA A 24 8.19 -7.49 9.98
C ALA A 24 7.22 -7.82 11.12
N ALA A 25 5.97 -8.15 10.82
CA ALA A 25 4.96 -8.53 11.81
C ALA A 25 5.28 -9.86 12.51
N ASP A 26 5.90 -10.83 11.82
CA ASP A 26 6.28 -12.13 12.38
C ASP A 26 7.41 -12.02 13.43
N VAL A 27 8.24 -10.97 13.35
CA VAL A 27 9.42 -10.79 14.21
C VAL A 27 9.33 -9.59 15.16
N ALA A 28 8.38 -8.68 14.95
CA ALA A 28 8.17 -7.53 15.80
C ALA A 28 7.39 -7.93 17.07
N SER A 29 7.83 -7.43 18.21
CA SER A 29 7.12 -7.51 19.49
C SER A 29 6.04 -6.41 19.66
N ILE A 30 5.96 -5.49 18.69
CA ILE A 30 5.04 -4.34 18.67
C ILE A 30 4.18 -4.36 17.40
N PRO A 31 3.00 -3.70 17.38
CA PRO A 31 2.12 -3.69 16.21
C PRO A 31 2.79 -3.13 14.94
N VAL A 32 2.48 -3.75 13.80
CA VAL A 32 2.95 -3.33 12.47
C VAL A 32 1.77 -2.97 11.59
N ILE A 33 1.71 -1.71 11.13
CA ILE A 33 0.68 -1.17 10.24
C ILE A 33 1.20 -1.21 8.79
N ASN A 34 0.40 -1.81 7.91
CA ASN A 34 0.70 -1.91 6.48
C ASN A 34 0.34 -0.64 5.70
N GLY A 35 1.35 0.21 5.46
CA GLY A 35 1.29 1.37 4.58
C GLY A 35 1.58 1.06 3.09
N GLY A 36 1.70 -0.22 2.74
CA GLY A 36 1.84 -0.77 1.39
C GLY A 36 3.05 -1.71 1.24
N ASP A 37 2.82 -2.97 0.85
CA ASP A 37 3.88 -3.96 0.61
C ASP A 37 3.92 -4.47 -0.85
N GLY A 38 4.82 -3.90 -1.66
CA GLY A 38 5.05 -4.33 -3.05
C GLY A 38 3.81 -4.28 -3.94
N GLU A 39 3.38 -5.43 -4.48
CA GLU A 39 2.17 -5.56 -5.32
C GLU A 39 1.01 -6.25 -4.59
N ASN A 40 1.12 -6.46 -3.27
CA ASN A 40 0.12 -7.20 -2.49
C ASN A 40 -1.06 -6.32 -2.06
N GLU A 41 -1.01 -5.72 -0.87
CA GLU A 41 -2.17 -5.08 -0.25
C GLU A 41 -1.88 -3.63 0.14
N HIS A 42 -2.95 -2.83 0.26
CA HIS A 42 -2.88 -1.48 0.83
C HIS A 42 -4.04 -1.23 1.81
N PRO A 43 -4.07 -1.92 2.97
CA PRO A 43 -5.25 -1.94 3.83
C PRO A 43 -5.59 -0.56 4.41
N THR A 44 -4.61 0.29 4.72
CA THR A 44 -4.87 1.66 5.19
C THR A 44 -5.58 2.52 4.14
N GLN A 45 -5.33 2.26 2.85
CA GLN A 45 -6.02 2.95 1.76
C GLN A 45 -7.44 2.41 1.62
N SER A 46 -7.65 1.09 1.63
CA SER A 46 -9.02 0.55 1.56
C SER A 46 -9.88 0.94 2.76
N LEU A 47 -9.30 1.02 3.96
CA LEU A 47 -10.02 1.50 5.13
C LEU A 47 -10.46 2.97 4.99
N LEU A 48 -9.61 3.85 4.44
CA LEU A 48 -9.99 5.25 4.26
C LEU A 48 -11.02 5.41 3.13
N ASP A 49 -10.94 4.55 2.11
CA ASP A 49 -11.90 4.51 1.02
C ASP A 49 -13.28 4.07 1.54
N ILE A 50 -13.32 3.00 2.34
CA ILE A 50 -14.55 2.54 3.02
C ILE A 50 -15.11 3.60 3.97
N PHE A 51 -14.26 4.25 4.76
CA PHE A 51 -14.69 5.33 5.66
C PHE A 51 -15.28 6.51 4.88
N THR A 52 -14.69 6.84 3.72
CA THR A 52 -15.24 7.87 2.85
C THR A 52 -16.57 7.46 2.25
N LEU A 53 -16.71 6.22 1.78
CA LEU A 53 -17.98 5.69 1.30
C LEU A 53 -19.04 5.76 2.38
N TYR A 54 -18.74 5.29 3.59
CA TYR A 54 -19.62 5.31 4.76
C TYR A 54 -20.18 6.71 5.04
N LEU A 55 -19.31 7.74 5.04
CA LEU A 55 -19.75 9.11 5.26
C LEU A 55 -20.60 9.66 4.10
N LEU A 56 -20.32 9.25 2.86
CA LEU A 56 -21.06 9.70 1.68
C LEU A 56 -22.37 8.93 1.46
N SER A 57 -22.57 7.82 2.15
CA SER A 57 -23.74 6.93 2.04
C SER A 57 -24.59 6.93 3.31
N ASP A 58 -24.64 8.06 4.02
CA ASP A 58 -25.43 8.25 5.24
C ASP A 58 -25.20 7.14 6.27
N GLU A 59 -23.93 6.78 6.49
CA GLU A 59 -23.50 5.81 7.48
C GLU A 59 -23.99 4.37 7.22
N ASN A 60 -24.31 4.06 5.96
CA ASN A 60 -24.73 2.71 5.55
C ASN A 60 -23.94 2.23 4.33
N LEU A 61 -23.27 1.09 4.46
CA LEU A 61 -22.49 0.49 3.38
C LEU A 61 -23.22 -0.66 2.66
N ASP A 62 -24.35 -1.13 3.20
CA ASP A 62 -25.16 -2.16 2.55
C ASP A 62 -25.88 -1.57 1.33
N GLY A 63 -25.94 -2.33 0.24
CA GLY A 63 -26.61 -1.93 -1.00
C GLY A 63 -25.82 -0.95 -1.89
N ILE A 64 -24.54 -0.70 -1.59
CA ILE A 64 -23.69 0.18 -2.40
C ILE A 64 -23.53 -0.37 -3.82
N SER A 65 -23.76 0.52 -4.80
CA SER A 65 -23.43 0.32 -6.20
C SER A 65 -22.26 1.23 -6.58
N ILE A 66 -21.11 0.64 -6.89
CA ILE A 66 -19.85 1.34 -7.19
C ILE A 66 -19.28 0.94 -8.56
N GLY A 67 -18.80 1.94 -9.29
CA GLY A 67 -18.08 1.78 -10.54
C GLY A 67 -16.56 1.82 -10.34
N PHE A 68 -15.81 0.97 -11.04
CA PHE A 68 -14.35 1.04 -11.13
C PHE A 68 -13.87 1.35 -12.54
N GLY A 69 -12.84 2.20 -12.64
CA GLY A 69 -12.14 2.52 -13.88
C GLY A 69 -10.64 2.70 -13.69
N GLY A 70 -9.90 2.68 -14.79
CA GLY A 70 -8.43 2.73 -14.79
C GLY A 70 -7.81 1.36 -14.99
N ASP A 71 -6.70 1.08 -14.29
CA ASP A 71 -6.08 -0.24 -14.27
C ASP A 71 -6.66 -1.07 -13.12
N LEU A 72 -7.52 -2.04 -13.47
CA LEU A 72 -8.16 -2.96 -12.53
C LEU A 72 -7.34 -4.24 -12.36
N SER A 73 -6.41 -4.50 -13.27
CA SER A 73 -5.58 -5.70 -13.32
C SER A 73 -4.44 -5.66 -12.30
N HIS A 74 -3.77 -4.52 -12.17
CA HIS A 74 -2.64 -4.32 -11.24
C HIS A 74 -2.95 -3.35 -10.09
N GLY A 75 -4.19 -2.85 -10.03
CA GLY A 75 -4.65 -1.95 -8.99
C GLY A 75 -4.77 -2.65 -7.64
N ARG A 76 -3.71 -2.65 -6.82
CA ARG A 76 -3.75 -3.11 -5.42
C ARG A 76 -4.95 -2.56 -4.65
N THR A 77 -5.23 -1.27 -4.84
CA THR A 77 -6.35 -0.59 -4.20
C THR A 77 -7.70 -1.15 -4.64
N ILE A 78 -7.86 -1.54 -5.91
CA ILE A 78 -9.08 -2.17 -6.42
C ILE A 78 -9.31 -3.52 -5.75
N ARG A 79 -8.28 -4.37 -5.66
CA ARG A 79 -8.38 -5.67 -4.99
C ARG A 79 -8.74 -5.49 -3.52
N SER A 80 -7.97 -4.69 -2.78
CA SER A 80 -8.20 -4.47 -1.35
C SER A 80 -9.56 -3.81 -1.07
N LEU A 81 -10.01 -2.83 -1.87
CA LEU A 81 -11.31 -2.18 -1.72
C LEU A 81 -12.47 -3.11 -2.06
N SER A 82 -12.36 -3.89 -3.14
CA SER A 82 -13.40 -4.85 -3.52
C SER A 82 -13.59 -5.92 -2.44
N LEU A 83 -12.49 -6.40 -1.86
CA LEU A 83 -12.53 -7.34 -0.74
C LEU A 83 -13.13 -6.71 0.51
N ALA A 84 -12.82 -5.46 0.83
CA ALA A 84 -13.43 -4.76 1.95
C ALA A 84 -14.94 -4.56 1.76
N LEU A 85 -15.36 -4.21 0.54
CA LEU A 85 -16.78 -4.09 0.19
C LEU A 85 -17.51 -5.43 0.30
N SER A 86 -16.86 -6.55 -0.04
CA SER A 86 -17.47 -7.88 0.06
C SER A 86 -17.89 -8.31 1.48
N CYS A 87 -17.52 -7.53 2.51
CA CYS A 87 -17.97 -7.74 3.88
C CYS A 87 -19.38 -7.18 4.17
N PHE A 88 -19.96 -6.43 3.23
CA PHE A 88 -21.28 -5.80 3.34
C PHE A 88 -22.30 -6.48 2.43
N LYS A 89 -23.59 -6.21 2.66
CA LYS A 89 -24.70 -6.87 1.94
C LYS A 89 -25.04 -6.15 0.64
N ASP A 90 -25.56 -6.91 -0.32
CA ASP A 90 -26.16 -6.40 -1.56
C ASP A 90 -25.26 -5.47 -2.38
N ILE A 91 -23.95 -5.73 -2.37
CA ILE A 91 -22.95 -4.93 -3.09
C ILE A 91 -22.98 -5.23 -4.58
N THR A 92 -22.97 -4.15 -5.38
CA THR A 92 -22.81 -4.20 -6.82
C THR A 92 -21.54 -3.47 -7.25
N ILE A 93 -20.65 -4.18 -7.94
CA ILE A 93 -19.44 -3.63 -8.55
C ILE A 93 -19.62 -3.65 -10.07
N ARG A 94 -19.53 -2.48 -10.70
CA ARG A 94 -19.55 -2.33 -12.15
C ARG A 94 -18.21 -1.82 -12.67
N TRP A 95 -17.79 -2.23 -13.85
CA TRP A 95 -16.56 -1.72 -14.43
C TRP A 95 -16.57 -1.75 -15.96
N ALA A 96 -15.80 -0.87 -16.57
CA ALA A 96 -15.56 -0.83 -18.01
C ALA A 96 -14.09 -0.50 -18.26
N ALA A 97 -13.39 -1.43 -18.90
CA ALA A 97 -11.99 -1.30 -19.27
C ALA A 97 -11.68 -2.23 -20.45
N GLU A 98 -10.55 -1.99 -21.13
CA GLU A 98 -10.00 -2.95 -22.10
C GLU A 98 -9.66 -4.28 -21.40
N ASP A 99 -9.66 -5.39 -22.13
CA ASP A 99 -9.48 -6.74 -21.56
C ASP A 99 -8.21 -6.85 -20.69
N PHE A 100 -7.12 -6.24 -21.14
CA PHE A 100 -5.82 -6.26 -20.45
C PHE A 100 -5.77 -5.38 -19.19
N LEU A 101 -6.71 -4.44 -19.01
CA LEU A 101 -6.88 -3.64 -17.80
C LEU A 101 -8.06 -4.13 -16.95
N GLY A 102 -8.75 -5.18 -17.40
CA GLY A 102 -9.95 -5.70 -16.77
C GLY A 102 -9.68 -6.28 -15.38
N MET A 103 -10.75 -6.43 -14.61
CA MET A 103 -10.68 -7.07 -13.31
C MET A 103 -10.23 -8.54 -13.48
N PRO A 104 -9.20 -9.01 -12.76
CA PRO A 104 -8.74 -10.39 -12.86
C PRO A 104 -9.84 -11.41 -12.53
N GLU A 105 -9.90 -12.52 -13.29
CA GLU A 105 -10.97 -13.53 -13.11
C GLU A 105 -10.95 -14.14 -11.71
N ASP A 106 -9.77 -14.36 -11.11
CA ASP A 106 -9.65 -14.87 -9.73
C ASP A 106 -10.34 -13.94 -8.71
N LEU A 107 -10.25 -12.63 -8.92
CA LEU A 107 -10.93 -11.65 -8.08
C LEU A 107 -12.44 -11.65 -8.34
N VAL A 108 -12.87 -11.74 -9.61
CA VAL A 108 -14.29 -11.81 -9.97
C VAL A 108 -14.96 -13.03 -9.36
N GLU A 109 -14.35 -14.21 -9.47
CA GLU A 109 -14.84 -15.46 -8.87
C GLU A 109 -14.91 -15.37 -7.35
N LEU A 110 -13.87 -14.83 -6.71
CA LEU A 110 -13.83 -14.63 -5.26
C LEU A 110 -14.96 -13.70 -4.80
N LEU A 111 -15.18 -12.57 -5.48
CA LEU A 111 -16.25 -11.63 -5.15
C LEU A 111 -17.64 -12.24 -5.31
N LYS A 112 -17.87 -12.97 -6.41
CA LYS A 112 -19.13 -13.71 -6.62
C LYS A 112 -19.36 -14.77 -5.56
N SER A 113 -18.32 -15.50 -5.14
CA SER A 113 -18.41 -16.48 -4.06
C SER A 113 -18.81 -15.86 -2.71
N ARG A 114 -18.56 -14.56 -2.54
CA ARG A 114 -18.96 -13.76 -1.37
C ARG A 114 -20.30 -13.04 -1.55
N GLY A 115 -21.04 -13.32 -2.62
CA GLY A 115 -22.36 -12.74 -2.89
C GLY A 115 -22.34 -11.34 -3.53
N VAL A 116 -21.18 -10.86 -4.00
CA VAL A 116 -21.08 -9.56 -4.67
C VAL A 116 -21.48 -9.69 -6.14
N SER A 117 -22.33 -8.78 -6.62
CA SER A 117 -22.70 -8.70 -8.05
C SER A 117 -21.61 -7.94 -8.82
N VAL A 118 -20.82 -8.66 -9.63
CA VAL A 118 -19.76 -8.08 -10.45
C VAL A 118 -20.17 -8.06 -11.93
N ILE A 119 -20.24 -6.88 -12.53
CA ILE A 119 -20.77 -6.65 -13.88
C ILE A 119 -19.77 -5.86 -14.72
N ARG A 120 -19.44 -6.38 -15.90
CA ARG A 120 -18.68 -5.64 -16.92
C ARG A 120 -19.64 -4.92 -17.86
N GLU A 121 -19.50 -3.61 -17.96
CA GLU A 121 -20.28 -2.76 -18.85
C GLU A 121 -19.51 -2.45 -20.14
N LYS A 122 -20.20 -1.86 -21.13
CA LYS A 122 -19.61 -1.55 -22.44
C LYS A 122 -18.80 -0.26 -22.44
N SER A 123 -19.16 0.71 -21.60
CA SER A 123 -18.48 2.00 -21.52
C SER A 123 -18.50 2.58 -20.10
N VAL A 124 -17.68 3.62 -19.88
CA VAL A 124 -17.64 4.35 -18.61
C VAL A 124 -18.97 5.02 -18.30
N GLU A 125 -19.65 5.57 -19.29
CA GLU A 125 -20.98 6.19 -19.17
C GLU A 125 -22.04 5.17 -18.76
N ASP A 126 -21.95 3.95 -19.30
CA ASP A 126 -22.83 2.86 -18.88
C ASP A 126 -22.62 2.48 -17.41
N VAL A 127 -21.37 2.47 -16.93
CA VAL A 127 -21.08 2.28 -15.51
C VAL A 127 -21.64 3.43 -14.70
N MET A 128 -21.25 4.67 -15.01
CA MET A 128 -21.57 5.86 -14.22
C MET A 128 -23.08 6.09 -14.11
N SER A 129 -23.86 5.79 -15.15
CA SER A 129 -25.34 5.92 -15.12
C SER A 129 -26.05 4.93 -14.19
N ARG A 130 -25.35 3.92 -13.65
CA ARG A 130 -25.93 2.81 -12.86
C ARG A 130 -25.34 2.67 -11.45
N VAL A 131 -24.49 3.60 -11.05
CA VAL A 131 -23.75 3.57 -9.77
C VAL A 131 -23.89 4.90 -9.04
N GLN A 132 -23.73 4.86 -7.72
CA GLN A 132 -23.71 6.08 -6.88
C GLN A 132 -22.29 6.64 -6.78
N PHE A 133 -21.31 5.74 -6.77
CA PHE A 133 -19.90 6.05 -6.60
C PHE A 133 -19.12 5.57 -7.82
N TYR A 134 -18.14 6.35 -8.27
CA TYR A 134 -17.19 5.93 -9.29
C TYR A 134 -15.78 6.12 -8.76
N TYR A 135 -15.00 5.05 -8.69
CA TYR A 135 -13.65 5.06 -8.16
C TYR A 135 -12.67 4.82 -9.31
N MET A 136 -11.96 5.89 -9.68
CA MET A 136 -11.00 5.89 -10.76
C MET A 136 -9.60 5.59 -10.22
N THR A 137 -8.83 4.75 -10.91
CA THR A 137 -7.40 4.54 -10.64
C THR A 137 -6.54 5.06 -11.78
N ARG A 138 -5.30 5.38 -11.44
CA ARG A 138 -4.28 5.70 -12.44
C ARG A 138 -4.04 4.48 -13.33
N PRO A 139 -4.11 4.62 -14.67
CA PRO A 139 -3.69 3.57 -15.57
C PRO A 139 -2.14 3.46 -15.52
N GLN A 140 -1.60 2.31 -15.14
CA GLN A 140 -0.15 2.08 -15.00
C GLN A 140 0.48 1.69 -16.35
N LEU A 141 0.25 2.51 -17.37
CA LEU A 141 0.61 2.22 -18.75
C LEU A 141 2.13 2.09 -18.94
N GLU A 142 2.92 2.71 -18.06
CA GLU A 142 4.38 2.53 -18.04
C GLU A 142 4.83 1.08 -17.81
N ARG A 143 3.96 0.21 -17.27
CA ARG A 143 4.24 -1.20 -17.02
C ARG A 143 3.91 -2.10 -18.21
N MET A 144 3.33 -1.52 -19.26
CA MET A 144 2.76 -2.26 -20.38
C MET A 144 3.72 -2.24 -21.57
N GLY A 145 4.44 -3.34 -21.76
CA GLY A 145 5.31 -3.51 -22.92
C GLY A 145 4.50 -3.52 -24.22
N GLY A 146 4.95 -2.75 -25.23
CA GLY A 146 4.38 -2.78 -26.58
C GLY A 146 3.19 -1.85 -26.84
N ILE A 147 2.74 -1.07 -25.86
CA ILE A 147 1.71 -0.05 -26.06
C ILE A 147 2.34 1.22 -26.64
N THR A 148 1.81 1.72 -27.75
CA THR A 148 2.28 2.99 -28.35
C THR A 148 1.61 4.19 -27.68
N GLN A 149 2.20 5.37 -27.79
CA GLN A 149 1.55 6.61 -27.31
C GLN A 149 0.18 6.85 -27.98
N LYS A 150 -0.02 6.37 -29.21
CA LYS A 150 -1.29 6.49 -29.91
C LYS A 150 -2.37 5.64 -29.25
N ASP A 151 -2.04 4.41 -28.88
CA ASP A 151 -2.96 3.50 -28.19
C ASP A 151 -3.36 4.07 -26.83
N VAL A 152 -2.39 4.65 -26.09
CA VAL A 152 -2.67 5.38 -24.85
C VAL A 152 -3.66 6.52 -25.09
N MET A 153 -3.42 7.37 -26.09
CA MET A 153 -4.32 8.50 -26.38
C MET A 153 -5.74 8.05 -26.76
N GLU A 154 -5.87 6.99 -27.56
CA GLU A 154 -7.18 6.43 -27.95
C GLU A 154 -7.92 5.84 -26.74
N MET A 155 -7.20 5.12 -25.89
CA MET A 155 -7.74 4.59 -24.64
C MET A 155 -8.19 5.72 -23.70
N MET A 156 -7.37 6.77 -23.53
CA MET A 156 -7.74 7.89 -22.68
C MET A 156 -8.99 8.63 -23.17
N LYS A 157 -9.20 8.77 -24.49
CA LYS A 157 -10.45 9.34 -25.01
C LYS A 157 -11.70 8.57 -24.56
N LYS A 158 -11.60 7.25 -24.46
CA LYS A 158 -12.70 6.37 -23.99
C LYS A 158 -12.88 6.43 -22.48
N TYR A 159 -11.80 6.23 -21.73
CA TYR A 159 -11.88 5.90 -20.31
C TYR A 159 -11.59 7.08 -19.36
N ARG A 160 -11.10 8.22 -19.88
CA ARG A 160 -10.92 9.43 -19.07
C ARG A 160 -12.25 9.91 -18.49
N ILE A 161 -12.20 10.40 -17.27
CA ILE A 161 -13.33 11.07 -16.62
C ILE A 161 -13.31 12.55 -16.97
N ASP A 162 -14.20 12.94 -17.86
CA ASP A 162 -14.44 14.33 -18.25
C ASP A 162 -15.67 14.91 -17.54
N LEU A 163 -15.82 16.24 -17.59
CA LEU A 163 -16.92 16.94 -16.93
C LEU A 163 -18.30 16.54 -17.49
N LYS A 164 -18.37 16.17 -18.77
CA LYS A 164 -19.63 15.76 -19.40
C LYS A 164 -20.13 14.44 -18.79
N LYS A 165 -19.28 13.42 -18.74
CA LYS A 165 -19.62 12.10 -18.15
C LYS A 165 -20.08 12.24 -16.70
N VAL A 166 -19.41 13.10 -15.95
CA VAL A 166 -19.74 13.42 -14.54
C VAL A 166 -21.10 14.08 -14.40
N LYS A 167 -21.38 15.12 -15.21
CA LYS A 167 -22.65 15.85 -15.15
C LYS A 167 -23.87 15.04 -15.57
N GLU A 168 -23.68 14.11 -16.51
CA GLU A 168 -24.75 13.25 -17.01
C GLU A 168 -25.12 12.11 -16.05
N SER A 169 -24.23 11.77 -15.10
CA SER A 169 -24.40 10.60 -14.22
C SER A 169 -24.60 10.93 -12.73
N ASN A 170 -24.27 12.15 -12.29
CA ASN A 170 -24.40 12.60 -10.90
C ASN A 170 -23.75 11.66 -9.86
N VAL A 171 -22.69 10.94 -10.24
CA VAL A 171 -21.92 10.08 -9.34
C VAL A 171 -21.08 10.90 -8.36
N LYS A 172 -20.66 10.28 -7.25
CA LYS A 172 -19.55 10.76 -6.43
C LYS A 172 -18.24 10.13 -6.91
N LEU A 173 -17.32 10.96 -7.38
CA LEU A 173 -16.05 10.56 -7.99
C LEU A 173 -14.93 10.48 -6.94
N MET A 174 -14.41 9.28 -6.74
CA MET A 174 -13.31 8.95 -5.83
C MET A 174 -12.04 8.58 -6.62
N HIS A 175 -10.88 8.79 -6.01
CA HIS A 175 -9.57 8.52 -6.60
C HIS A 175 -8.50 8.44 -5.49
N PRO A 176 -7.59 7.44 -5.48
CA PRO A 176 -6.61 7.27 -4.40
C PRO A 176 -5.50 8.34 -4.38
N LEU A 177 -5.37 9.11 -5.46
CA LEU A 177 -4.34 10.11 -5.72
C LEU A 177 -2.90 9.53 -5.77
N PRO A 178 -1.93 10.27 -6.35
CA PRO A 178 -2.11 11.46 -7.19
C PRO A 178 -2.73 11.11 -8.55
N VAL A 179 -3.43 12.07 -9.16
CA VAL A 179 -3.82 11.98 -10.57
C VAL A 179 -2.56 12.14 -11.42
N ASN A 180 -2.41 11.34 -12.48
CA ASN A 180 -1.26 11.43 -13.36
C ASN A 180 -1.30 12.73 -14.18
N SER A 181 -0.28 13.57 -14.04
CA SER A 181 -0.19 14.86 -14.75
C SER A 181 0.01 14.75 -16.26
N GLU A 182 0.56 13.64 -16.74
CA GLU A 182 0.84 13.41 -18.17
C GLU A 182 -0.37 12.79 -18.87
N ILE A 183 -0.98 11.80 -18.22
CA ILE A 183 -2.12 11.06 -18.77
C ILE A 183 -3.44 11.82 -18.53
N ALA A 184 -3.56 12.48 -17.38
CA ALA A 184 -4.76 13.16 -16.88
C ALA A 184 -6.00 12.27 -16.98
N GLU A 185 -6.05 11.21 -16.18
CA GLU A 185 -7.18 10.27 -16.12
C GLU A 185 -8.50 10.90 -15.63
N ILE A 186 -8.41 12.07 -15.00
CA ILE A 186 -9.53 12.93 -14.64
C ILE A 186 -9.21 14.33 -15.18
N ASP A 187 -10.15 14.93 -15.91
CA ASP A 187 -9.98 16.30 -16.41
C ASP A 187 -9.98 17.32 -15.27
N TYR A 188 -9.18 18.37 -15.43
CA TYR A 188 -8.99 19.41 -14.42
C TYR A 188 -10.30 20.11 -14.00
N GLU A 189 -11.25 20.28 -14.93
CA GLU A 189 -12.55 20.91 -14.62
C GLU A 189 -13.36 20.11 -13.59
N VAL A 190 -13.17 18.78 -13.53
CA VAL A 190 -13.85 17.90 -12.57
C VAL A 190 -13.40 18.18 -11.13
N TYR A 191 -12.22 18.78 -10.93
CA TYR A 191 -11.70 19.11 -9.60
C TYR A 191 -12.56 20.16 -8.89
N PHE A 192 -13.36 20.92 -9.63
CA PHE A 192 -14.23 21.99 -9.13
C PHE A 192 -15.71 21.62 -9.18
N ASP A 193 -16.04 20.41 -9.63
CA ASP A 193 -17.42 19.94 -9.68
C ASP A 193 -17.86 19.33 -8.33
N LYS A 194 -19.14 19.44 -7.98
CA LYS A 194 -19.71 18.91 -6.72
C LYS A 194 -19.68 17.38 -6.59
N SER A 195 -19.46 16.68 -7.70
CA SER A 195 -19.28 15.23 -7.75
C SER A 195 -17.94 14.78 -7.17
N GLN A 196 -16.95 15.66 -7.16
CA GLN A 196 -15.60 15.44 -6.67
C GLN A 196 -15.63 15.01 -5.20
N ALA A 197 -15.13 13.81 -4.89
CA ALA A 197 -15.01 13.27 -3.52
C ALA A 197 -13.55 12.95 -3.11
N PHE A 198 -12.62 12.79 -4.05
CA PHE A 198 -11.20 12.48 -3.78
C PHE A 198 -10.39 13.43 -2.87
N PHE A 199 -10.68 14.75 -2.80
CA PHE A 199 -10.07 15.63 -1.79
C PHE A 199 -10.59 15.35 -0.37
N GLN A 200 -11.91 15.21 -0.20
CA GLN A 200 -12.49 14.78 1.07
C GLN A 200 -11.98 13.38 1.47
N GLN A 201 -11.84 12.47 0.51
CA GLN A 201 -11.24 11.16 0.70
C GLN A 201 -9.81 11.27 1.25
N ALA A 202 -8.98 12.15 0.68
CA ALA A 202 -7.62 12.37 1.16
C ALA A 202 -7.60 12.92 2.61
N GLU A 203 -8.50 13.86 2.92
CA GLU A 203 -8.67 14.42 4.26
C GLU A 203 -9.13 13.36 5.28
N ASN A 204 -10.12 12.55 4.91
CA ASN A 204 -10.60 11.39 5.67
C ASN A 204 -9.48 10.41 6.00
N GLY A 205 -8.50 10.29 5.10
CA GLY A 205 -7.29 9.51 5.33
C GLY A 205 -6.46 9.96 6.54
N VAL A 206 -6.47 11.24 6.92
CA VAL A 206 -5.80 11.73 8.12
C VAL A 206 -6.56 11.28 9.37
N PHE A 207 -7.88 11.45 9.38
CA PHE A 207 -8.72 11.08 10.53
C PHE A 207 -8.72 9.57 10.77
N LEU A 208 -8.84 8.77 9.72
CA LEU A 208 -8.79 7.31 9.84
C LEU A 208 -7.43 6.85 10.37
N ARG A 209 -6.32 7.40 9.88
CA ARG A 209 -4.99 7.02 10.37
C ARG A 209 -4.77 7.44 11.82
N LYS A 210 -5.30 8.59 12.26
CA LYS A 210 -5.31 8.98 13.68
C LYS A 210 -6.08 7.97 14.53
N ALA A 211 -7.28 7.57 14.09
CA ALA A 211 -8.08 6.56 14.80
C ALA A 211 -7.37 5.21 14.85
N LEU A 212 -6.76 4.78 13.75
CA LEU A 212 -5.99 3.54 13.68
C LEU A 212 -4.79 3.54 14.64
N LEU A 213 -4.02 4.63 14.68
CA LEU A 213 -2.90 4.78 15.62
C LEU A 213 -3.38 4.79 17.06
N TYR A 214 -4.43 5.56 17.36
CA TYR A 214 -5.04 5.56 18.69
C TYR A 214 -5.46 4.16 19.10
N GLU A 215 -6.10 3.40 18.21
CA GLU A 215 -6.55 2.04 18.51
C GLU A 215 -5.41 1.08 18.81
N MET A 216 -4.32 1.18 18.06
CA MET A 216 -3.14 0.34 18.26
C MET A 216 -2.38 0.69 19.54
N LEU A 217 -2.44 1.95 19.98
CA LEU A 217 -1.67 2.46 21.13
C LEU A 217 -2.48 2.47 22.45
N LYS A 218 -3.82 2.47 22.39
CA LYS A 218 -4.66 2.55 23.61
C LYS A 218 -4.69 1.24 24.41
N GLY A 219 -4.34 0.11 23.80
CA GLY A 219 -4.39 -1.22 24.41
C GLY A 219 -3.01 -1.69 24.85
N VAL A 220 -2.78 -1.77 26.17
CA VAL A 220 -1.58 -2.40 26.77
C VAL A 220 -1.61 -3.93 26.62
N GLU A 221 -2.74 -4.51 26.21
CA GLU A 221 -2.89 -5.91 25.82
C GLU A 221 -2.89 -6.03 24.29
N SER A 222 -1.73 -5.88 23.67
CA SER A 222 -1.58 -6.34 22.29
C SER A 222 -1.83 -7.86 22.29
N VAL A 223 -2.93 -8.29 21.68
CA VAL A 223 -3.19 -9.73 21.49
C VAL A 223 -2.09 -10.24 20.57
N GLN A 224 -1.14 -11.00 21.11
CA GLN A 224 -0.13 -11.66 20.31
C GLN A 224 -0.85 -12.42 19.19
N PHE A 225 -0.46 -12.13 17.95
CA PHE A 225 -1.00 -12.85 16.81
C PHE A 225 -0.77 -14.35 17.03
N SER A 226 -1.85 -15.10 17.19
CA SER A 226 -1.83 -16.52 17.61
C SER A 226 -1.15 -17.47 16.60
N GLY A 227 -0.56 -16.94 15.54
CA GLY A 227 -0.10 -17.66 14.36
C GLY A 227 -1.23 -18.09 13.43
N LYS A 228 -2.50 -18.00 13.88
CA LYS A 228 -3.70 -18.36 13.12
C LYS A 228 -4.52 -17.12 12.79
N LEU A 229 -4.89 -16.98 11.53
CA LEU A 229 -5.83 -15.96 11.07
C LEU A 229 -7.24 -16.32 11.57
N ASN A 230 -8.10 -15.31 11.68
CA ASN A 230 -9.53 -15.56 11.73
C ASN A 230 -9.91 -16.42 10.48
N PRO A 231 -10.68 -17.51 10.61
CA PRO A 231 -11.07 -18.36 9.48
C PRO A 231 -11.70 -17.59 8.30
N LEU A 232 -12.38 -16.47 8.58
CA LEU A 232 -12.93 -15.57 7.55
C LEU A 232 -11.86 -14.80 6.77
N LEU A 233 -10.66 -14.65 7.33
CA LEU A 233 -9.47 -14.02 6.73
C LEU A 233 -8.46 -15.05 6.22
N GLU A 234 -8.72 -16.34 6.43
CA GLU A 234 -7.84 -17.45 6.05
C GLU A 234 -7.80 -17.63 4.52
N TYR A 235 -8.88 -17.25 3.84
CA TYR A 235 -9.01 -17.27 2.38
C TYR A 235 -9.31 -15.86 1.86
N GLY A 236 -8.27 -15.12 1.48
CA GLY A 236 -8.42 -13.78 0.90
C GLY A 236 -7.21 -12.87 1.10
N ASN A 237 -6.42 -13.10 2.15
CA ASN A 237 -5.07 -12.56 2.19
C ASN A 237 -4.23 -13.37 1.21
N ASN A 238 -3.59 -12.69 0.26
CA ASN A 238 -2.57 -13.20 -0.66
C ASN A 238 -1.35 -13.76 0.10
N ARG A 239 -1.53 -14.74 0.99
CA ARG A 239 -0.46 -15.66 1.38
C ARG A 239 -0.24 -16.55 0.17
N LEU A 240 0.55 -16.05 -0.78
CA LEU A 240 1.23 -16.89 -1.75
C LEU A 240 1.77 -18.11 -0.99
N LYS A 241 1.41 -19.31 -1.46
CA LYS A 241 1.91 -20.56 -0.89
C LYS A 241 3.44 -20.48 -0.91
N ARG A 242 4.05 -20.34 0.27
CA ARG A 242 5.50 -20.16 0.41
C ARG A 242 6.19 -21.42 -0.13
N ILE A 243 6.79 -21.34 -1.32
CA ILE A 243 7.88 -22.24 -1.70
C ILE A 243 9.14 -21.63 -1.12
N ILE A 244 9.41 -21.89 0.16
CA ILE A 244 10.73 -21.68 0.71
C ILE A 244 11.58 -22.76 0.04
N LYS A 245 12.38 -22.40 -0.97
CA LYS A 245 13.51 -23.26 -1.33
C LYS A 245 14.40 -23.29 -0.10
N GLU A 246 14.46 -24.43 0.58
CA GLU A 246 15.42 -24.72 1.64
C GLU A 246 16.83 -24.66 1.05
N ASN A 247 17.35 -23.45 0.87
CA ASN A 247 18.77 -23.25 0.92
C ASN A 247 19.08 -22.96 2.38
N ALA A 248 19.19 -24.03 3.17
CA ALA A 248 19.88 -23.98 4.44
C ALA A 248 21.32 -23.52 4.16
N LYS A 249 21.56 -22.20 4.20
CA LYS A 249 22.90 -21.70 4.45
C LYS A 249 23.14 -21.84 5.94
N GLU A 250 23.70 -22.97 6.32
CA GLU A 250 24.45 -23.07 7.57
C GLU A 250 25.45 -21.91 7.67
N GLY A 251 25.46 -21.27 8.83
CA GLY A 251 26.63 -20.55 9.34
C GLY A 251 27.17 -19.42 8.47
N ARG A 252 26.59 -18.23 8.63
CA ARG A 252 27.35 -16.99 8.84
C ARG A 252 26.37 -15.87 9.21
N LYS A 253 26.26 -15.56 10.51
CA LYS A 253 25.81 -14.24 10.95
C LYS A 253 26.81 -13.25 10.35
N PHE A 254 26.40 -12.43 9.40
CA PHE A 254 27.29 -11.44 8.76
C PHE A 254 27.60 -10.24 9.67
N ILE A 255 27.03 -10.21 10.88
CA ILE A 255 27.20 -9.14 11.84
C ILE A 255 27.31 -9.79 13.22
N ASP A 256 28.47 -9.62 13.86
CA ASP A 256 28.67 -10.01 15.25
C ASP A 256 27.63 -9.36 16.15
N ASN A 257 27.11 -10.12 17.12
CA ASN A 257 26.23 -9.61 18.16
C ASN A 257 27.00 -8.54 18.96
N ILE A 258 26.48 -7.31 18.99
CA ILE A 258 27.06 -6.23 19.80
C ILE A 258 26.41 -6.29 21.19
N THR A 259 27.22 -6.44 22.23
CA THR A 259 26.79 -6.43 23.63
C THR A 259 27.06 -5.09 24.32
N ASN A 260 27.92 -4.23 23.74
CA ASN A 260 28.16 -2.85 24.15
C ASN A 260 28.80 -2.06 22.99
N GLY A 261 28.31 -0.85 22.69
CA GLY A 261 28.84 0.05 21.64
C GLY A 261 27.77 0.72 20.77
N THR A 262 28.16 1.74 19.99
CA THR A 262 27.29 2.54 19.12
C THR A 262 27.44 2.11 17.66
N VAL A 263 26.31 2.03 16.94
CA VAL A 263 26.28 1.76 15.50
C VAL A 263 25.78 2.99 14.76
N VAL A 264 26.60 3.50 13.84
CA VAL A 264 26.21 4.59 12.94
C VAL A 264 25.96 3.99 11.56
N ASP A 265 24.70 3.87 11.18
CA ASP A 265 24.25 3.26 9.91
C ASP A 265 23.86 4.33 8.86
N HIS A 266 23.76 3.92 7.60
CA HIS A 266 23.42 4.76 6.45
C HIS A 266 24.44 5.87 6.15
N LEU A 267 25.72 5.59 6.39
CA LEU A 267 26.80 6.45 5.96
C LEU A 267 26.89 6.49 4.44
N LEU A 268 27.31 7.64 3.91
CA LEU A 268 27.65 7.76 2.50
C LEU A 268 28.85 6.84 2.20
N PRO A 269 28.81 6.01 1.17
CA PRO A 269 29.92 5.09 0.87
C PRO A 269 31.24 5.84 0.70
N GLY A 270 32.27 5.39 1.42
CA GLY A 270 33.61 5.99 1.44
C GLY A 270 33.83 7.08 2.50
N THR A 271 32.83 7.39 3.33
CA THR A 271 32.94 8.39 4.42
C THR A 271 33.37 7.80 5.77
N GLU A 272 33.39 6.48 5.89
CA GLU A 272 33.62 5.75 7.14
C GLU A 272 35.05 6.00 7.64
N GLN A 273 36.04 5.93 6.74
CA GLN A 273 37.44 6.20 7.09
C GLN A 273 37.68 7.65 7.51
N LYS A 274 36.95 8.61 6.93
CA LYS A 274 37.04 10.02 7.32
C LYS A 274 36.47 10.22 8.72
N ILE A 275 35.34 9.60 9.04
CA ILE A 275 34.72 9.69 10.37
C ILE A 275 35.64 9.07 11.42
N VAL A 276 36.28 7.92 11.12
CA VAL A 276 37.27 7.30 12.01
C VAL A 276 38.45 8.25 12.30
N ALA A 277 38.92 8.97 11.27
CA ALA A 277 40.02 9.91 11.41
C ALA A 277 39.62 11.19 12.16
N GLU A 278 38.47 11.77 11.85
CA GLU A 278 38.00 13.03 12.45
C GLU A 278 37.65 12.87 13.93
N LEU A 279 37.13 11.70 14.31
CA LEU A 279 36.83 11.34 15.71
C LEU A 279 38.04 10.74 16.44
N ASP A 280 39.19 10.63 15.77
CA ASP A 280 40.46 10.10 16.27
C ASP A 280 40.36 8.72 16.95
N LEU A 281 39.47 7.85 16.45
CA LEU A 281 39.04 6.64 17.16
C LEU A 281 40.20 5.66 17.45
N MET A 282 41.18 5.57 16.54
CA MET A 282 42.33 4.68 16.69
C MET A 282 43.24 5.09 17.86
N ASN A 283 43.47 6.39 18.06
CA ASN A 283 44.34 6.90 19.13
C ASN A 283 43.63 6.89 20.49
N ARG A 284 42.30 6.91 20.49
CA ARG A 284 41.46 6.80 21.70
C ARG A 284 41.35 5.36 22.23
N GLY A 285 42.03 4.40 21.60
CA GLY A 285 42.07 3.00 22.03
C GLY A 285 40.85 2.18 21.63
N SER A 286 40.01 2.70 20.74
CA SER A 286 38.74 2.12 20.33
C SER A 286 38.88 1.23 19.10
N SER A 287 38.09 0.16 19.05
CA SER A 287 38.01 -0.68 17.85
C SER A 287 36.94 -0.15 16.90
N SER A 288 37.31 0.07 15.62
CA SER A 288 36.35 0.43 14.57
C SER A 288 36.47 -0.52 13.38
N ILE A 289 35.34 -1.07 12.96
CA ILE A 289 35.27 -2.02 11.83
C ILE A 289 34.37 -1.40 10.75
N PRO A 290 34.95 -0.86 9.67
CA PRO A 290 34.20 -0.50 8.48
C PRO A 290 33.79 -1.79 7.77
N ALA A 291 32.49 -2.05 7.67
CA ALA A 291 31.98 -3.19 6.92
C ALA A 291 31.29 -2.69 5.65
N HIS A 292 31.86 -3.06 4.50
CA HIS A 292 31.28 -2.74 3.22
C HIS A 292 30.41 -3.90 2.74
N LEU A 293 29.10 -3.68 2.59
CA LEU A 293 28.20 -4.69 2.03
C LEU A 293 28.30 -4.63 0.49
N PRO A 294 28.85 -5.67 -0.18
CA PRO A 294 29.21 -5.60 -1.59
C PRO A 294 28.03 -5.56 -2.58
N LYS A 295 26.78 -5.35 -2.11
CA LYS A 295 25.59 -5.29 -2.96
C LYS A 295 24.62 -4.13 -2.68
N SER A 296 24.80 -3.30 -1.65
CA SER A 296 23.82 -2.25 -1.31
C SER A 296 24.35 -0.83 -1.34
N GLY A 297 25.64 -0.59 -1.58
CA GLY A 297 26.21 0.77 -1.59
C GLY A 297 26.08 1.53 -0.27
N LYS A 298 25.57 0.88 0.78
CA LYS A 298 25.42 1.45 2.12
C LYS A 298 26.58 0.96 2.98
N SER A 299 27.12 1.89 3.74
CA SER A 299 28.18 1.62 4.70
C SER A 299 27.74 2.03 6.09
N PHE A 300 28.40 1.44 7.08
CA PHE A 300 28.18 1.74 8.47
C PHE A 300 29.50 1.64 9.24
N LEU A 301 29.58 2.39 10.33
CA LEU A 301 30.72 2.42 11.24
C LEU A 301 30.28 1.90 12.61
N LYS A 302 31.13 1.05 13.21
CA LYS A 302 30.97 0.56 14.57
C LYS A 302 32.05 1.19 15.47
N THR A 303 31.68 1.60 16.68
CA THR A 303 32.60 2.13 17.69
C THR A 303 32.10 1.79 19.09
N ASP A 304 33.02 1.65 20.04
CA ASP A 304 32.75 1.43 21.47
C ASP A 304 32.73 2.74 22.29
N LEU A 305 32.74 3.91 21.63
CA LEU A 305 32.66 5.21 22.30
C LEU A 305 31.31 5.42 23.01
N PRO A 306 31.30 5.63 24.34
CA PRO A 306 30.07 5.91 25.08
C PRO A 306 29.43 7.25 24.73
N GLU A 307 30.25 8.23 24.34
CA GLU A 307 29.85 9.63 24.10
C GLU A 307 28.98 9.81 22.85
N LEU A 308 28.88 8.79 21.99
CA LEU A 308 28.03 8.80 20.80
C LEU A 308 26.64 8.18 21.08
N ASN A 309 26.38 7.72 22.31
CA ASN A 309 25.07 7.22 22.73
C ASN A 309 24.17 8.31 23.38
N GLU A 310 24.71 9.50 23.65
CA GLU A 310 23.97 10.69 24.13
C GLU A 310 23.69 11.67 22.99
#